data_AF-A0A9P0ZVJ1-F1
#
_entry.id   AF-A0A9P0ZVJ1-F1
#
_cell.length_a   1.000
_cell.length_b   1.000
_cell.length_c   1.000
_cell.angle_alpha   90.00
_cell.angle_beta   90.00
_cell.angle_gamma   90.00
#
_symmetry.space_group_name_H-M   'P 1'
#
loop_
_entity.id
_entity.type
_entity.pdbx_description
1 polymer ?
#
loop_
_entity_poly.entity_id
_entity_poly.type
_entity_poly.pdbx_seq_one_letter_code
_entity_poly.pdbx_strand_id
1 'polypeptide(L)'
;MHIDEKWFYLSKETTTFYTTPTEEDPYRTAQSKKFIPKIMFLAAVGRPRLRDNGEVLWDGKVRIFPFTYEDTAKRSSKNRPAGTLETKASVSITRLVIKEMILNELLPAIKQTWPDADNRRVIIQQDNARPHIDINDPDFVREGTKDGWNIQSTCQPPNSPDLNVLDLGFFRTIDAIKDQKAPKTITDLSSAHFCKHIVVGRQYNAICIDQHSVHQFNFCPNVRKW
;
A
#
# COMPACT_ATOMS: atom_id res chain seq x y z
N MET A 1 -15.16 -1.50 3.36
CA MET A 1 -13.81 -1.26 2.81
C MET A 1 -12.87 -1.25 3.98
N HIS A 2 -11.74 -1.94 3.92
CA HIS A 2 -10.77 -1.96 5.01
C HIS A 2 -9.63 -1.02 4.66
N ILE A 3 -9.16 -0.29 5.67
CA ILE A 3 -7.97 0.52 5.61
C ILE A 3 -7.05 0.13 6.76
N ASP A 4 -5.74 0.19 6.51
CA ASP A 4 -4.73 -0.13 7.50
C ASP A 4 -3.36 0.39 7.08
N GLU A 5 -2.48 0.57 8.05
CA GLU A 5 -1.16 1.11 7.90
C GLU A 5 -0.10 0.07 8.25
N LYS A 6 0.88 -0.12 7.36
CA LYS A 6 2.00 -1.03 7.61
C LYS A 6 3.35 -0.43 7.28
N TRP A 7 4.31 -0.67 8.16
CA TRP A 7 5.73 -0.41 7.90
C TRP A 7 6.36 -1.53 7.08
N PHE A 8 6.94 -1.16 5.95
CA PHE A 8 7.75 -2.03 5.11
C PHE A 8 9.22 -1.67 5.26
N TYR A 9 10.04 -2.67 5.56
CA TYR A 9 11.48 -2.53 5.69
C TYR A 9 12.16 -2.90 4.39
N LEU A 10 13.14 -2.10 3.97
CA LEU A 10 13.90 -2.31 2.74
C LEU A 10 14.60 -3.69 2.73
N SER A 11 15.12 -4.12 3.88
CA SER A 11 15.70 -5.45 4.08
C SER A 11 15.14 -6.10 5.35
N LYS A 12 15.12 -7.45 5.39
CA LYS A 12 14.74 -8.20 6.61
C LYS A 12 15.77 -8.03 7.71
N GLU A 13 15.35 -8.13 8.97
CA GLU A 13 16.29 -8.10 10.10
C GLU A 13 17.24 -9.30 10.07
N THR A 14 16.73 -10.47 9.74
CA THR A 14 17.50 -11.71 9.57
C THR A 14 17.07 -12.40 8.28
N THR A 15 18.06 -12.89 7.52
CA THR A 15 17.84 -13.70 6.32
C THR A 15 18.82 -14.86 6.36
N THR A 16 18.32 -16.07 6.18
CA THR A 16 19.14 -17.27 6.05
C THR A 16 19.49 -17.47 4.59
N PHE A 17 20.78 -17.65 4.30
CA PHE A 17 21.29 -17.98 2.98
C PHE A 17 21.94 -19.36 3.05
N TYR A 18 21.79 -20.14 1.99
CA TYR A 18 22.57 -21.36 1.80
C TYR A 18 23.75 -21.00 0.89
N THR A 19 24.96 -21.13 1.40
CA THR A 19 26.21 -20.90 0.66
C THR A 19 26.94 -22.22 0.46
N THR A 20 27.68 -22.32 -0.64
CA THR A 20 28.63 -23.42 -0.80
C THR A 20 29.88 -23.17 0.05
N PRO A 21 30.67 -24.20 0.44
CA PRO A 21 31.87 -24.00 1.26
C PRO A 21 32.94 -23.07 0.66
N THR A 22 32.87 -22.81 -0.65
CA THR A 22 33.80 -21.94 -1.40
C THR A 22 33.24 -20.56 -1.73
N GLU A 23 31.96 -20.32 -1.43
CA GLU A 23 31.28 -19.05 -1.72
C GLU A 23 31.47 -18.08 -0.56
N GLU A 24 31.72 -16.80 -0.87
CA GLU A 24 31.85 -15.78 0.16
C GLU A 24 30.51 -15.54 0.86
N ASP A 25 30.56 -15.31 2.17
CA ASP A 25 29.38 -15.00 2.94
C ASP A 25 28.70 -13.72 2.44
N PRO A 26 27.35 -13.69 2.39
CA PRO A 26 26.62 -12.54 1.91
C PRO A 26 26.88 -11.32 2.80
N TYR A 27 27.45 -10.28 2.19
CA TYR A 27 27.76 -9.04 2.89
C TYR A 27 26.53 -8.15 3.09
N ARG A 28 26.34 -7.68 4.32
CA ARG A 28 25.28 -6.72 4.68
C ARG A 28 25.86 -5.37 5.09
N THR A 29 25.45 -4.31 4.38
CA THR A 29 25.88 -2.93 4.64
C THR A 29 25.30 -2.33 5.93
N ALA A 30 24.09 -2.71 6.32
CA ALA A 30 23.42 -2.20 7.53
C ALA A 30 23.66 -3.13 8.72
N GLN A 31 24.46 -2.69 9.69
CA GLN A 31 24.84 -3.51 10.86
C GLN A 31 23.79 -3.54 11.98
N SER A 32 22.85 -2.59 12.03
CA SER A 32 21.81 -2.54 13.07
C SER A 32 20.42 -2.33 12.47
N LYS A 33 19.43 -3.01 13.07
CA LYS A 33 18.02 -2.89 12.69
C LYS A 33 17.49 -1.46 12.72
N LYS A 34 18.06 -0.60 13.57
CA LYS A 34 17.67 0.81 13.69
C LYS A 34 17.95 1.63 12.44
N PHE A 35 18.93 1.21 11.63
CA PHE A 35 19.34 1.92 10.41
C PHE A 35 18.77 1.31 9.14
N ILE A 36 17.96 0.25 9.23
CA ILE A 36 17.28 -0.30 8.07
C ILE A 36 16.24 0.72 7.61
N PRO A 37 16.32 1.24 6.38
CA PRO A 37 15.30 2.14 5.86
C PRO A 37 13.94 1.46 5.85
N LYS A 38 12.91 2.19 6.26
CA LYS A 38 11.52 1.72 6.28
C LYS A 38 10.59 2.82 5.82
N ILE A 39 9.49 2.43 5.19
CA ILE A 39 8.43 3.32 4.72
C ILE A 39 7.11 2.77 5.26
N MET A 40 6.24 3.65 5.77
CA MET A 40 4.87 3.28 6.10
C MET A 40 4.00 3.46 4.87
N PHE A 41 3.04 2.58 4.69
CA PHE A 41 2.02 2.70 3.65
C PHE A 41 0.64 2.61 4.27
N LEU A 42 -0.29 3.46 3.82
CA LEU A 42 -1.72 3.29 4.03
C LEU A 42 -2.29 2.50 2.85
N ALA A 43 -2.94 1.38 3.10
CA ALA A 43 -3.60 0.58 2.06
C ALA A 43 -5.11 0.64 2.22
N ALA A 44 -5.83 0.61 1.10
CA ALA A 44 -7.29 0.54 1.09
C ALA A 44 -7.79 -0.52 0.11
N VAL A 45 -8.60 -1.45 0.63
CA VAL A 45 -9.17 -2.56 -0.14
C VAL A 45 -10.63 -2.75 0.24
N GLY A 46 -11.50 -2.78 -0.76
CA GLY A 46 -12.90 -3.15 -0.67
C GLY A 46 -13.15 -4.63 -0.98
N ARG A 47 -14.40 -5.05 -0.74
CA ARG A 47 -14.86 -6.38 -1.15
C ARG A 47 -15.05 -6.40 -2.67
N PRO A 48 -14.46 -7.35 -3.41
CA PRO A 48 -14.72 -7.50 -4.84
C PRO A 48 -16.23 -7.69 -5.11
N ARG A 49 -16.73 -7.07 -6.17
CA ARG A 49 -18.09 -7.25 -6.67
C ARG A 49 -18.03 -8.08 -7.95
N LEU A 50 -18.75 -9.21 -7.93
CA LEU A 50 -18.85 -10.13 -9.05
C LEU A 50 -20.28 -10.09 -9.59
N ARG A 51 -20.44 -10.22 -10.91
CA ARG A 51 -21.72 -10.52 -11.54
C ARG A 51 -22.06 -12.00 -11.31
N ASP A 52 -23.32 -12.37 -11.49
CA ASP A 52 -23.81 -13.75 -11.31
C ASP A 52 -23.08 -14.80 -12.18
N ASN A 53 -22.54 -14.38 -13.33
CA ASN A 53 -21.74 -15.22 -14.23
C ASN A 53 -20.27 -15.37 -13.80
N GLY A 54 -19.86 -14.76 -12.67
CA GLY A 54 -18.48 -14.77 -12.17
C GLY A 54 -17.56 -13.68 -12.73
N GLU A 55 -18.06 -12.79 -13.60
CA GLU A 55 -17.31 -11.65 -14.11
C GLU A 55 -17.02 -10.64 -12.99
N VAL A 56 -15.80 -10.12 -12.94
CA VAL A 56 -15.38 -9.11 -11.94
C VAL A 56 -15.87 -7.73 -12.39
N LEU A 57 -16.91 -7.21 -11.72
CA LEU A 57 -17.38 -5.83 -11.91
C LEU A 57 -16.47 -4.83 -11.21
N TRP A 58 -15.93 -5.23 -10.07
CA TRP A 58 -14.99 -4.45 -9.29
C TRP A 58 -14.09 -5.39 -8.50
N ASP A 59 -12.78 -5.21 -8.62
CA ASP A 59 -11.81 -6.07 -7.96
C ASP A 59 -11.56 -5.70 -6.49
N GLY A 60 -12.21 -4.63 -6.01
CA GLY A 60 -12.07 -4.14 -4.65
C GLY A 60 -10.79 -3.35 -4.40
N LYS A 61 -9.93 -3.17 -5.41
CA LYS A 61 -8.64 -2.50 -5.22
C LYS A 61 -8.82 -0.99 -5.34
N VAL A 62 -8.38 -0.26 -4.32
CA VAL A 62 -8.40 1.21 -4.35
C VAL A 62 -7.00 1.72 -4.67
N ARG A 63 -6.12 1.75 -3.66
CA ARG A 63 -4.73 2.21 -3.80
C ARG A 63 -3.93 1.89 -2.55
N ILE A 64 -2.62 2.02 -2.65
CA ILE A 64 -1.67 2.05 -1.54
C ILE A 64 -0.93 3.39 -1.60
N PHE A 65 -0.82 4.07 -0.46
CA PHE A 65 -0.26 5.39 -0.34
C PHE A 65 1.01 5.36 0.52
N PRO A 66 2.21 5.61 -0.06
CA PRO A 66 3.44 5.74 0.71
C PRO A 66 3.43 7.05 1.51
N PHE A 67 3.86 6.98 2.77
CA PHE A 67 4.18 8.18 3.55
C PHE A 67 5.60 8.66 3.22
N THR A 68 5.70 9.50 2.20
CA THR A 68 6.96 10.08 1.71
C THR A 68 6.87 11.59 1.54
N TYR A 69 8.02 12.26 1.53
CA TYR A 69 8.16 13.67 1.21
C TYR A 69 9.40 13.90 0.34
N GLU A 70 9.41 14.98 -0.43
CA GLU A 70 10.59 15.38 -1.20
C GLU A 70 11.50 16.30 -0.38
N ASP A 71 12.80 16.05 -0.43
CA ASP A 71 13.81 16.88 0.23
C ASP A 71 15.04 17.00 -0.67
N THR A 72 15.76 18.10 -0.56
CA THR A 72 16.98 18.30 -1.35
C THR A 72 18.17 17.57 -0.75
N ALA A 73 18.98 16.94 -1.60
CA ALA A 73 20.20 16.28 -1.18
C ALA A 73 21.19 17.32 -0.61
N LYS A 74 21.37 17.31 0.72
CA LYS A 74 22.24 18.27 1.43
C LYS A 74 23.74 18.06 1.18
N ARG A 75 24.14 16.88 0.72
CA ARG A 75 25.55 16.51 0.48
C ARG A 75 25.68 15.82 -0.86
N SER A 76 26.71 16.21 -1.62
CA SER A 76 27.13 15.47 -2.80
C SER A 76 27.65 14.09 -2.39
N SER A 77 27.31 13.08 -3.17
CA SER A 77 27.89 11.75 -3.07
C SER A 77 28.21 11.24 -4.47
N LYS A 78 28.94 10.11 -4.57
CA LYS A 78 29.32 9.51 -5.86
C LYS A 78 28.14 9.30 -6.81
N ASN A 79 26.94 9.06 -6.26
CA ASN A 79 25.74 8.74 -7.04
C ASN A 79 24.76 9.91 -7.19
N ARG A 80 25.02 11.07 -6.58
CA ARG A 80 24.10 12.22 -6.61
C ARG A 80 24.78 13.54 -6.23
N PRO A 81 24.68 14.60 -7.04
CA PRO A 81 25.14 15.93 -6.66
C PRO A 81 24.27 16.52 -5.55
N ALA A 82 24.82 17.47 -4.78
CA ALA A 82 24.03 18.26 -3.85
C ALA A 82 22.94 19.05 -4.60
N GLY A 83 21.75 19.16 -3.98
CA GLY A 83 20.61 19.86 -4.55
C GLY A 83 19.64 18.99 -5.36
N THR A 84 19.96 17.72 -5.66
CA THR A 84 18.99 16.80 -6.29
C THR A 84 17.79 16.55 -5.36
N LEU A 85 16.56 16.62 -5.90
CA LEU A 85 15.34 16.24 -5.18
C LEU A 85 15.35 14.73 -4.91
N GLU A 86 15.15 14.36 -3.65
CA GLU A 86 15.12 12.98 -3.18
C GLU A 86 13.82 12.72 -2.41
N THR A 87 13.14 11.63 -2.77
CA THR A 87 12.01 11.10 -2.00
C THR A 87 12.53 10.42 -0.73
N LYS A 88 12.11 10.93 0.43
CA LYS A 88 12.45 10.37 1.74
C LYS A 88 11.21 9.82 2.44
N ALA A 89 11.43 8.81 3.27
CA ALA A 89 10.39 8.24 4.11
C ALA A 89 10.06 9.18 5.27
N SER A 90 8.77 9.41 5.52
CA SER A 90 8.34 10.15 6.70
C SER A 90 8.64 9.36 7.96
N VAL A 91 9.45 9.94 8.85
CA VAL A 91 9.93 9.25 10.07
C VAL A 91 8.90 9.32 11.21
N SER A 92 8.20 10.45 11.33
CA SER A 92 7.16 10.68 12.34
C SER A 92 5.82 10.80 11.63
N ILE A 93 4.94 9.83 11.87
CA ILE A 93 3.61 9.82 11.27
C ILE A 93 2.61 10.05 12.39
N THR A 94 2.08 11.27 12.40
CA THR A 94 1.12 11.72 13.41
C THR A 94 -0.30 11.50 12.91
N ARG A 95 -1.28 11.59 13.81
CA ARG A 95 -2.71 11.57 13.46
C ARG A 95 -3.06 12.61 12.38
N LEU A 96 -2.42 13.78 12.39
CA LEU A 96 -2.67 14.82 11.38
C LEU A 96 -2.21 14.39 9.99
N VAL A 97 -1.03 13.76 9.89
CA VAL A 97 -0.50 13.27 8.61
C VAL A 97 -1.38 12.14 8.05
N ILE A 98 -1.84 11.23 8.91
CA ILE A 98 -2.79 10.18 8.50
C ILE A 98 -4.12 10.80 8.07
N LYS A 99 -4.62 11.79 8.82
CA LYS A 99 -5.85 12.52 8.47
C LYS A 99 -5.75 13.18 7.10
N GLU A 100 -4.68 13.93 6.83
CA GLU A 100 -4.47 14.58 5.53
C GLU A 100 -4.38 13.55 4.39
N MET A 101 -3.66 12.44 4.60
CA MET A 101 -3.60 11.34 3.62
C MET A 101 -5.00 10.78 3.33
N ILE A 102 -5.81 10.57 4.37
CA ILE A 102 -7.17 10.05 4.19
C ILE A 102 -8.04 11.04 3.41
N LEU A 103 -8.02 12.31 3.79
CA LEU A 103 -8.89 13.33 3.19
C LEU A 103 -8.49 13.67 1.75
N ASN A 104 -7.20 13.85 1.50
CA ASN A 104 -6.70 14.40 0.24
C ASN A 104 -6.38 13.32 -0.80
N GLU A 105 -6.04 12.10 -0.36
CA GLU A 105 -5.60 11.04 -1.27
C GLU A 105 -6.56 9.85 -1.29
N LEU A 106 -6.92 9.32 -0.11
CA LEU A 106 -7.76 8.13 -0.02
C LEU A 106 -9.20 8.40 -0.45
N LEU A 107 -9.88 9.40 0.14
CA LEU A 107 -11.29 9.66 -0.18
C LEU A 107 -11.49 9.94 -1.68
N PRO A 108 -10.66 10.77 -2.36
CA PRO A 108 -10.75 10.93 -3.79
C PRO A 108 -10.51 9.64 -4.56
N ALA A 109 -9.54 8.81 -4.16
CA ALA A 109 -9.28 7.53 -4.82
C ALA A 109 -10.47 6.56 -4.68
N ILE A 110 -11.14 6.54 -3.52
CA ILE A 110 -12.37 5.78 -3.33
C ILE A 110 -13.44 6.27 -4.30
N LYS A 111 -13.67 7.59 -4.35
CA LYS A 111 -14.68 8.19 -5.23
C LYS A 111 -14.43 7.88 -6.70
N GLN A 112 -13.17 7.84 -7.12
CA GLN A 112 -12.75 7.53 -8.50
C GLN A 112 -12.92 6.05 -8.86
N THR A 113 -12.62 5.14 -7.93
CA THR A 113 -12.61 3.69 -8.19
C THR A 113 -13.93 2.99 -7.89
N TRP A 114 -14.87 3.70 -7.26
CA TRP A 114 -16.13 3.11 -6.82
C TRP A 114 -16.98 2.64 -8.02
N PRO A 115 -17.49 1.40 -8.00
CA PRO A 115 -18.12 0.81 -9.18
C PRO A 115 -19.58 1.19 -9.39
N ASP A 116 -20.20 1.89 -8.44
CA ASP A 116 -21.65 2.07 -8.37
C ASP A 116 -22.00 3.56 -8.27
N ALA A 117 -22.36 4.14 -9.41
CA ALA A 117 -22.62 5.58 -9.52
C ALA A 117 -23.86 6.02 -8.72
N ASP A 118 -24.81 5.10 -8.54
CA ASP A 118 -26.11 5.35 -7.90
C ASP A 118 -26.04 5.14 -6.39
N ASN A 119 -25.28 4.14 -5.93
CA ASN A 119 -25.09 3.88 -4.51
C ASN A 119 -23.73 4.36 -4.00
N ARG A 120 -23.68 5.61 -3.53
CA ARG A 120 -22.48 6.27 -2.98
C ARG A 120 -22.24 6.03 -1.50
N ARG A 121 -22.80 4.94 -0.95
CA ARG A 121 -22.61 4.57 0.45
C ARG A 121 -21.37 3.70 0.63
N VAL A 122 -20.42 4.18 1.41
CA VAL A 122 -19.17 3.45 1.72
C VAL A 122 -18.99 3.39 3.23
N ILE A 123 -18.69 2.21 3.75
CA ILE A 123 -18.26 2.05 5.14
C ILE A 123 -16.78 1.66 5.12
N ILE A 124 -15.95 2.52 5.71
CA ILE A 124 -14.52 2.34 5.91
C ILE A 124 -14.32 1.75 7.31
N GLN A 125 -13.63 0.62 7.39
CA GLN A 125 -13.26 -0.04 8.62
C GLN A 125 -11.77 0.20 8.86
N GLN A 126 -11.43 0.75 10.02
CA GLN A 126 -10.07 0.96 10.52
C GLN A 126 -9.90 0.25 11.86
N ASP A 127 -8.65 0.05 12.30
CA ASP A 127 -8.37 -0.50 13.62
C ASP A 127 -8.61 0.55 14.74
N ASN A 128 -8.35 0.17 16.01
CA ASN A 128 -8.50 1.06 17.16
C ASN A 128 -7.18 1.75 17.57
N ALA A 129 -6.19 1.85 16.69
CA ALA A 129 -4.92 2.45 17.08
C ALA A 129 -5.08 3.95 17.39
N ARG A 130 -4.27 4.43 18.33
CA ARG A 130 -4.34 5.81 18.84
C ARG A 130 -4.26 6.93 17.79
N PRO A 131 -3.53 6.79 16.66
CA PRO A 131 -3.42 7.88 15.69
C PRO A 131 -4.57 7.91 14.67
N HIS A 132 -5.58 7.03 14.78
CA HIS A 132 -6.72 7.05 13.85
C HIS A 132 -7.61 8.26 14.02
N ILE A 133 -8.27 8.60 12.91
CA ILE A 133 -9.25 9.67 12.87
C ILE A 133 -10.47 9.24 13.70
N ASP A 134 -10.99 10.17 14.50
CA ASP A 134 -12.28 9.99 15.17
C ASP A 134 -13.38 9.72 14.14
N ILE A 135 -14.29 8.79 14.42
CA ILE A 135 -15.40 8.44 13.52
C ILE A 135 -16.24 9.67 13.15
N ASN A 136 -16.33 10.64 14.06
CA ASN A 136 -17.09 11.89 13.90
C ASN A 136 -16.19 13.10 13.61
N ASP A 137 -14.96 12.89 13.12
CA ASP A 137 -14.09 14.00 12.75
C ASP A 137 -14.77 14.91 11.71
N PRO A 138 -14.87 16.22 11.98
CA PRO A 138 -15.71 17.12 11.19
C PRO A 138 -15.21 17.27 9.74
N ASP A 139 -13.90 17.22 9.52
CA ASP A 139 -13.35 17.31 8.16
C ASP A 139 -13.61 16.02 7.39
N PHE A 140 -13.49 14.86 8.06
CA PHE A 140 -13.83 13.57 7.46
C PHE A 140 -15.30 13.49 7.07
N VAL A 141 -16.21 13.86 8.00
CA VAL A 141 -17.65 13.86 7.72
C VAL A 141 -17.97 14.82 6.57
N ARG A 142 -17.37 16.02 6.56
CA ARG A 142 -17.55 16.99 5.48
C ARG A 142 -17.12 16.43 4.13
N GLU A 143 -15.90 15.94 4.00
CA GLU A 143 -15.40 15.44 2.71
C GLU A 143 -16.06 14.12 2.29
N GLY A 144 -16.43 13.27 3.25
CA GLY A 144 -17.11 11.99 3.05
C GLY A 144 -18.58 12.12 2.64
N THR A 145 -19.23 13.26 2.93
CA THR A 145 -20.63 13.54 2.56
C THR A 145 -20.77 14.50 1.37
N LYS A 146 -19.67 15.11 0.94
CA LYS A 146 -19.62 16.00 -0.22
C LYS A 146 -20.11 15.31 -1.49
N ASP A 147 -20.79 16.04 -2.37
CA ASP A 147 -21.29 15.58 -3.67
C ASP A 147 -22.23 14.38 -3.59
N GLY A 148 -23.06 14.30 -2.54
CA GLY A 148 -24.02 13.22 -2.34
C GLY A 148 -23.41 11.88 -1.96
N TRP A 149 -22.13 11.87 -1.56
CA TRP A 149 -21.49 10.69 -0.98
C TRP A 149 -22.00 10.44 0.45
N ASN A 150 -21.88 9.20 0.89
CA ASN A 150 -22.10 8.85 2.29
C ASN A 150 -21.00 7.87 2.72
N ILE A 151 -19.82 8.42 2.94
CA ILE A 151 -18.65 7.69 3.41
C ILE A 151 -18.58 7.80 4.93
N GLN A 152 -18.62 6.66 5.61
CA GLN A 152 -18.61 6.56 7.07
C GLN A 152 -17.40 5.77 7.52
N SER A 153 -16.81 6.16 8.66
CA SER A 153 -15.78 5.36 9.32
C SER A 153 -16.40 4.47 10.40
N THR A 154 -15.83 3.30 10.62
CA THR A 154 -16.16 2.41 11.73
C THR A 154 -14.86 1.79 12.25
N CYS A 155 -14.81 1.56 13.55
CA CYS A 155 -13.66 0.90 14.16
C CYS A 155 -13.92 -0.59 14.32
N GLN A 156 -12.86 -1.38 14.22
CA GLN A 156 -12.92 -2.81 14.51
C GLN A 156 -13.31 -3.09 15.96
N PRO A 157 -14.01 -4.20 16.24
CA PRO A 157 -14.14 -4.67 17.61
C PRO A 157 -12.75 -4.99 18.19
N PRO A 158 -12.51 -4.73 19.49
CA PRO A 158 -11.22 -5.00 20.12
C PRO A 158 -10.74 -6.45 19.92
N ASN A 159 -9.43 -6.66 19.79
CA ASN A 159 -8.78 -7.98 19.65
C ASN A 159 -9.30 -8.86 18.50
N SER A 160 -9.69 -8.27 17.37
CA SER A 160 -10.23 -9.01 16.22
C SER A 160 -9.38 -8.86 14.94
N PRO A 161 -8.07 -9.20 14.98
CA PRO A 161 -7.18 -9.04 13.81
C PRO A 161 -7.63 -9.90 12.61
N ASP A 162 -8.34 -11.01 12.87
CA ASP A 162 -8.88 -11.89 11.83
C ASP A 162 -10.01 -11.26 11.01
N LEU A 163 -10.46 -10.06 11.36
CA LEU A 163 -11.49 -9.32 10.61
C LEU A 163 -10.90 -8.32 9.61
N ASN A 164 -9.57 -8.24 9.47
CA ASN A 164 -8.91 -7.37 8.51
C ASN A 164 -8.28 -8.15 7.34
N VAL A 165 -8.88 -8.07 6.15
CA VAL A 165 -8.30 -8.63 4.92
C VAL A 165 -6.87 -8.14 4.63
N LEU A 166 -6.51 -6.94 5.10
CA LEU A 166 -5.18 -6.37 4.88
C LEU A 166 -4.10 -7.16 5.63
N ASP A 167 -4.34 -7.48 6.89
CA ASP A 167 -3.44 -8.27 7.74
C ASP A 167 -3.41 -9.75 7.38
N LEU A 168 -4.58 -10.32 7.02
CA LEU A 168 -4.72 -11.75 6.74
C LEU A 168 -3.85 -12.23 5.57
N GLY A 169 -3.59 -11.39 4.57
CA GLY A 169 -2.81 -11.83 3.42
C GLY A 169 -2.32 -10.74 2.48
N PHE A 170 -2.98 -9.58 2.41
CA PHE A 170 -2.61 -8.52 1.49
C PHE A 170 -1.19 -8.02 1.75
N PHE A 171 -0.90 -7.64 2.99
CA PHE A 171 0.42 -7.16 3.36
C PHE A 171 1.51 -8.24 3.28
N ARG A 172 1.17 -9.50 3.59
CA ARG A 172 2.10 -10.62 3.42
C ARG A 172 2.48 -10.82 1.96
N THR A 173 1.54 -10.58 1.04
CA THR A 173 1.78 -10.65 -0.41
C THR A 173 2.72 -9.52 -0.85
N ILE A 174 2.51 -8.31 -0.36
CA ILE A 174 3.41 -7.18 -0.66
C ILE A 174 4.83 -7.45 -0.13
N ASP A 175 4.96 -7.97 1.09
CA ASP A 175 6.26 -8.35 1.65
C ASP A 175 6.96 -9.40 0.77
N ALA A 176 6.24 -10.40 0.27
CA ALA A 176 6.79 -11.41 -0.63
C ALA A 176 7.26 -10.81 -1.97
N ILE A 177 6.46 -9.91 -2.57
CA ILE A 177 6.84 -9.22 -3.82
C ILE A 177 8.06 -8.31 -3.57
N LYS A 178 8.10 -7.62 -2.43
CA LYS A 178 9.26 -6.82 -2.00
C LYS A 178 10.52 -7.66 -1.93
N ASP A 179 10.44 -8.84 -1.31
CA ASP A 179 11.59 -9.73 -1.19
C ASP A 179 12.06 -10.25 -2.55
N GLN A 180 11.14 -10.56 -3.47
CA GLN A 180 11.49 -10.99 -4.83
C GLN A 180 12.16 -9.88 -5.66
N LYS A 181 11.68 -8.64 -5.53
CA LYS A 181 12.22 -7.50 -6.30
C LYS A 181 13.48 -6.90 -5.70
N ALA A 182 13.73 -7.13 -4.41
CA ALA A 182 14.89 -6.64 -3.67
C ALA A 182 15.18 -5.14 -3.91
N PRO A 183 14.24 -4.23 -3.57
CA PRO A 183 14.44 -2.79 -3.74
C PRO A 183 15.68 -2.31 -2.97
N LYS A 184 16.43 -1.39 -3.58
CA LYS A 184 17.71 -0.90 -3.03
C LYS A 184 17.59 0.51 -2.45
N THR A 185 16.55 1.25 -2.82
CA THR A 185 16.32 2.62 -2.36
C THR A 185 14.89 2.82 -1.84
N ILE A 186 14.68 3.90 -1.09
CA ILE A 186 13.33 4.34 -0.67
C ILE A 186 12.48 4.63 -1.89
N THR A 187 13.05 5.29 -2.91
CA THR A 187 12.38 5.52 -4.19
C THR A 187 11.97 4.22 -4.84
N ASP A 188 12.83 3.20 -4.92
CA ASP A 188 12.44 1.91 -5.48
C ASP A 188 11.25 1.33 -4.71
N LEU A 189 11.31 1.36 -3.37
CA LEU A 189 10.26 0.88 -2.47
C LEU A 189 8.94 1.67 -2.62
N SER A 190 9.01 3.00 -2.81
CA SER A 190 7.85 3.89 -2.91
C SER A 190 7.26 4.00 -4.32
N SER A 191 8.08 3.86 -5.36
CA SER A 191 7.72 3.97 -6.78
C SER A 191 6.97 2.73 -7.25
N ALA A 192 5.92 2.38 -6.51
CA ALA A 192 5.22 1.11 -6.50
C ALA A 192 4.80 0.60 -7.90
N HIS A 193 5.76 0.02 -8.62
CA HIS A 193 5.55 -1.15 -9.45
C HIS A 193 5.22 -2.39 -8.59
N PHE A 194 5.17 -2.25 -7.25
CA PHE A 194 4.88 -3.33 -6.30
C PHE A 194 3.48 -3.92 -6.42
N CYS A 195 2.58 -3.32 -7.19
CA CYS A 195 1.24 -3.84 -7.39
C CYS A 195 1.02 -4.45 -8.78
N LYS A 196 1.95 -5.31 -9.24
CA LYS A 196 1.70 -6.12 -10.44
C LYS A 196 0.79 -7.34 -10.18
N HIS A 197 0.67 -7.83 -8.95
CA HIS A 197 -0.03 -9.10 -8.71
C HIS A 197 -0.65 -9.21 -7.31
N ILE A 198 -1.97 -9.00 -7.18
CA ILE A 198 -2.76 -9.55 -6.07
C ILE A 198 -4.08 -10.15 -6.61
N VAL A 199 -4.28 -11.43 -6.32
CA VAL A 199 -5.42 -12.28 -6.70
C VAL A 199 -6.36 -12.41 -5.49
N VAL A 200 -7.67 -12.24 -5.69
CA VAL A 200 -8.69 -12.66 -4.73
C VAL A 200 -9.63 -13.62 -5.47
N GLY A 201 -9.44 -14.93 -5.32
CA GLY A 201 -10.34 -15.95 -5.87
C GLY A 201 -9.66 -17.23 -6.39
N ARG A 202 -10.41 -18.35 -6.37
CA ARG A 202 -9.99 -19.76 -6.58
C ARG A 202 -9.43 -20.15 -7.96
N GLN A 203 -9.10 -19.21 -8.84
CA GLN A 203 -8.39 -19.49 -10.08
C GLN A 203 -7.23 -18.52 -10.24
N TYR A 204 -6.03 -19.10 -10.18
CA TYR A 204 -4.75 -18.45 -10.39
C TYR A 204 -4.74 -17.77 -11.76
N ASN A 205 -4.95 -16.45 -11.82
CA ASN A 205 -4.47 -15.55 -12.87
C ASN A 205 -4.51 -14.08 -12.39
N ALA A 206 -3.46 -13.34 -12.75
CA ALA A 206 -2.99 -12.07 -12.17
C ALA A 206 -3.83 -10.81 -12.45
N ILE A 207 -3.90 -9.85 -11.50
CA ILE A 207 -4.48 -8.50 -11.70
C ILE A 207 -3.67 -7.40 -10.96
N CYS A 208 -3.44 -6.28 -11.66
CA CYS A 208 -2.58 -5.12 -11.34
C CYS A 208 -3.30 -3.98 -10.58
N ILE A 209 -2.55 -3.12 -9.87
CA ILE A 209 -2.91 -1.72 -9.56
C ILE A 209 -1.77 -0.84 -10.08
N ASP A 210 -2.06 0.15 -10.92
CA ASP A 210 -1.07 1.12 -11.38
C ASP A 210 -1.31 2.48 -10.70
N GLN A 211 -0.22 3.17 -10.34
CA GLN A 211 -0.28 4.55 -9.86
C GLN A 211 -0.22 5.55 -11.03
N HIS A 212 0.10 5.11 -12.26
CA HIS A 212 0.18 5.96 -13.44
C HIS A 212 -0.32 5.28 -14.73
N SER A 213 -1.62 5.12 -14.92
CA SER A 213 -2.24 5.21 -16.26
C SER A 213 -3.75 5.02 -16.20
N VAL A 214 -4.48 5.87 -16.94
CA VAL A 214 -5.94 5.78 -17.11
C VAL A 214 -6.29 4.94 -18.34
N HIS A 215 -5.32 4.45 -19.14
CA HIS A 215 -5.60 3.86 -20.45
C HIS A 215 -4.84 2.56 -20.75
N GLN A 216 -5.61 1.58 -21.25
CA GLN A 216 -5.27 0.37 -22.02
C GLN A 216 -4.58 -0.81 -21.31
N PHE A 217 -5.36 -1.87 -21.14
CA PHE A 217 -4.88 -3.24 -20.96
C PHE A 217 -4.53 -3.85 -22.31
N ASN A 218 -3.26 -4.19 -22.55
CA ASN A 218 -2.87 -5.13 -23.60
C ASN A 218 -2.43 -6.45 -22.95
N PHE A 219 -3.11 -7.55 -23.34
CA PHE A 219 -2.71 -8.91 -22.99
C PHE A 219 -1.42 -9.28 -23.75
N CYS A 220 -0.41 -9.75 -23.03
CA CYS A 220 0.72 -10.47 -23.64
C CYS A 220 0.45 -11.98 -23.50
N PRO A 221 0.30 -12.73 -24.60
CA PRO A 221 0.05 -14.16 -24.53
C PRO A 221 1.36 -14.90 -24.25
N ASN A 222 1.29 -15.87 -23.33
CA ASN A 222 2.31 -16.86 -22.96
C ASN A 222 3.19 -16.49 -21.76
N VAL A 223 2.78 -16.97 -20.59
CA VAL A 223 3.74 -17.55 -19.63
C VAL A 223 3.26 -18.97 -19.32
N ARG A 224 4.05 -19.95 -19.77
CA ARG A 224 3.80 -21.39 -19.55
C ARG A 224 3.89 -21.71 -18.07
N LYS A 225 2.95 -22.54 -17.61
CA LYS A 225 2.95 -23.16 -16.28
C LYS A 225 4.17 -24.09 -16.14
N TRP A 226 4.93 -23.90 -15.06
CA TRP A 226 5.59 -24.95 -14.29
C TRP A 226 5.41 -24.60 -12.82
#